data_AF-A0A7X6YVX1-F1
#
_entry.id   AF-A0A7X6YVX1-F1
#
_cell.length_a   1.000
_cell.length_b   1.000
_cell.length_c   1.000
_cell.angle_alpha   90.00
_cell.angle_beta   90.00
_cell.angle_gamma   90.00
#
_symmetry.space_group_name_H-M   'P 1'
#
loop_
_entity.id
_entity.type
_entity.pdbx_description
1 polymer ?
#
loop_
_entity_poly.entity_id
_entity_poly.type
_entity_poly.pdbx_seq_one_letter_code
_entity_poly.pdbx_strand_id
1 'polypeptide(L)' 'MSPFAKILVTGAAGFIGHGLCQRLLAEGRTVVGLDNLNDYYDPQLKRDRLARLQVYPGFS' A
#
# COMPACT_ATOMS: atom_id res chain seq x y z
N MET A 1 22.37 1.03 6.54
CA MET A 1 20.98 1.18 7.06
C MET A 1 20.45 2.49 6.49
N SER A 2 19.34 2.46 5.75
CA SER A 2 18.88 3.63 4.98
C SER A 2 18.37 4.77 5.89
N PRO A 3 18.68 6.05 5.60
CA PRO A 3 18.32 7.23 6.39
C PRO A 3 16.84 7.67 6.28
N PHE A 4 15.99 6.90 5.60
CA PHE A 4 14.56 7.20 5.49
C PHE A 4 13.73 6.19 6.28
N ALA A 5 13.03 6.66 7.31
CA ALA A 5 12.12 5.84 8.10
C ALA A 5 11.04 5.21 7.19
N LYS A 6 10.83 3.90 7.32
CA LYS A 6 9.75 3.19 6.63
C LYS A 6 8.39 3.71 7.11
N ILE A 7 7.46 3.92 6.20
CA ILE A 7 6.11 4.44 6.51
C ILE A 7 5.14 3.26 6.58
N LEU A 8 4.48 3.07 7.73
CA LEU A 8 3.39 2.10 7.87
C LEU A 8 2.07 2.73 7.42
N VAL A 9 1.36 2.08 6.50
CA VAL A 9 0.01 2.46 6.09
C VAL A 9 -0.95 1.32 6.43
N THR A 10 -1.90 1.59 7.33
CA THR A 10 -3.01 0.69 7.63
C THR A 10 -4.18 0.95 6.65
N GLY A 11 -4.87 -0.10 6.23
CA GLY A 11 -5.85 -0.03 5.16
C GLY A 11 -5.23 0.19 3.77
N ALA A 12 -4.03 -0.36 3.52
CA ALA A 12 -3.26 -0.12 2.29
C ALA A 12 -3.98 -0.51 0.98
N ALA A 13 -4.92 -1.47 1.02
CA ALA A 13 -5.75 -1.86 -0.12
C ALA A 13 -7.13 -1.17 -0.12
N GLY A 14 -7.41 -0.34 0.89
CA GLY A 14 -8.58 0.53 0.96
C GLY A 14 -8.53 1.67 -0.07
N PHE A 15 -9.63 2.44 -0.17
CA PHE A 15 -9.72 3.52 -1.16
C PHE A 15 -8.65 4.61 -0.93
N ILE A 16 -8.57 5.15 0.29
CA ILE A 16 -7.61 6.20 0.65
C ILE A 16 -6.19 5.62 0.78
N GLY A 17 -6.06 4.48 1.49
CA GLY A 17 -4.76 3.88 1.74
C GLY A 17 -4.02 3.49 0.46
N HIS A 18 -4.73 2.99 -0.54
CA HIS A 18 -4.15 2.68 -1.84
C HIS A 18 -3.57 3.92 -2.53
N GLY A 19 -4.36 5.01 -2.59
CA GLY A 19 -3.90 6.27 -3.20
C GLY A 19 -2.72 6.90 -2.45
N LEU A 20 -2.74 6.84 -1.11
CA LEU A 20 -1.63 7.29 -0.28
C LEU A 20 -0.36 6.47 -0.54
N CYS A 21 -0.46 5.14 -0.59
CA CYS A 21 0.67 4.27 -0.89
C CYS A 21 1.27 4.61 -2.26
N GLN A 22 0.44 4.73 -3.31
CA GLN A 22 0.92 5.10 -4.65
C GLN A 22 1.67 6.43 -4.64
N ARG A 23 1.15 7.45 -3.95
CA ARG A 23 1.80 8.75 -3.85
C ARG A 23 3.15 8.67 -3.14
N LEU A 24 3.22 8.01 -1.98
CA LEU A 24 4.47 7.86 -1.21
C LEU A 24 5.52 7.07 -1.99
N LEU A 25 5.11 5.98 -2.66
CA LEU A 25 6.00 5.15 -3.49
C LEU A 25 6.51 5.93 -4.71
N ALA A 26 5.68 6.76 -5.34
CA ALA A 26 6.09 7.64 -6.44
C ALA A 26 7.08 8.72 -6.00
N GLU A 27 7.09 9.11 -4.72
CA GLU A 27 8.10 9.99 -4.13
C GLU A 27 9.41 9.25 -3.75
N GLY A 28 9.53 7.96 -4.07
CA GLY A 28 10.71 7.15 -3.75
C GLY A 28 10.78 6.70 -2.28
N ARG A 29 9.69 6.84 -1.52
CA ARG A 29 9.62 6.40 -0.12
C ARG A 29 9.36 4.89 -0.03
N THR A 30 9.78 4.29 1.08
CA THR A 30 9.46 2.89 1.40
C THR A 30 8.20 2.82 2.25
N VAL A 31 7.24 1.99 1.83
CA VAL A 31 5.94 1.79 2.48
C VAL A 31 5.79 0.35 2.93
N VAL A 32 5.37 0.17 4.18
CA VAL A 32 4.90 -1.10 4.72
C VAL A 32 3.38 -1.06 4.74
N GLY A 33 2.72 -1.93 3.97
CA GLY A 33 1.27 -1.96 3.85
C GLY A 33 0.62 -3.00 4.77
N LEU A 34 -0.41 -2.61 5.52
CA LEU A 34 -1.26 -3.53 6.27
C LEU A 34 -2.72 -3.36 5.85
N ASP A 35 -3.39 -4.43 5.46
CA ASP A 35 -4.84 -4.42 5.20
C ASP A 35 -5.47 -5.74 5.66
N ASN A 36 -6.69 -5.67 6.19
CA ASN A 36 -7.44 -6.84 6.64
C ASN A 36 -8.06 -7.63 5.48
N LEU A 37 -8.13 -7.05 4.28
CA LEU A 37 -8.80 -7.63 3.12
C LEU A 37 -10.24 -8.10 3.39
N ASN A 38 -10.91 -7.48 4.37
CA ASN A 38 -12.30 -7.80 4.71
C ASN A 38 -13.28 -7.50 3.56
N ASP A 39 -14.48 -8.06 3.68
CA ASP A 39 -15.58 -8.06 2.73
C ASP A 39 -16.45 -6.78 2.75
N TYR A 40 -16.04 -5.74 3.49
CA TYR A 40 -16.70 -4.42 3.43
C TYR A 40 -16.70 -3.84 2.00
N TYR A 41 -15.69 -4.20 1.20
CA TYR A 41 -15.69 -4.11 -0.26
C TYR A 41 -15.48 -5.52 -0.83
N ASP A 42 -15.76 -5.71 -2.13
CA ASP A 42 -15.37 -6.93 -2.83
C ASP A 42 -13.87 -7.22 -2.56
N PRO A 43 -13.52 -8.38 -1.96
CA PRO A 43 -12.14 -8.75 -1.72
C PRO A 43 -11.28 -8.72 -2.98
N GLN A 44 -11.88 -8.96 -4.16
CA GLN A 44 -11.18 -8.86 -5.44
C GLN A 44 -10.72 -7.44 -5.73
N LEU A 45 -11.55 -6.42 -5.46
CA LEU A 45 -11.15 -5.02 -5.61
C LEU A 45 -9.92 -4.68 -4.76
N LYS A 46 -9.86 -5.22 -3.53
CA LYS A 46 -8.70 -5.02 -2.66
C LYS A 46 -7.47 -5.79 -3.16
N ARG A 47 -7.64 -7.02 -3.65
CA ARG A 47 -6.55 -7.78 -4.29
C ARG A 47 -5.97 -7.05 -5.49
N ASP A 48 -6.83 -6.49 -6.35
CA ASP A 48 -6.39 -5.73 -7.52
C ASP A 48 -5.62 -4.47 -7.12
N ARG A 49 -6.08 -3.75 -6.09
CA ARG A 49 -5.36 -2.60 -5.52
C ARG A 49 -4.02 -3.00 -4.91
N LEU A 50 -3.97 -4.13 -4.20
CA LEU A 50 -2.73 -4.63 -3.61
C LEU A 50 -1.72 -5.03 -4.70
N ALA A 51 -2.17 -5.74 -5.74
CA ALA A 51 -1.34 -6.12 -6.88
C ALA A 51 -0.69 -4.89 -7.56
N ARG A 52 -1.43 -3.78 -7.68
CA ARG A 52 -0.90 -2.50 -8.18
C ARG A 52 0.13 -1.84 -7.26
N LEU A 53 0.16 -2.16 -5.97
CA LEU A 53 1.20 -1.67 -5.04
C LEU A 53 2.43 -2.58 -5.04
N GLN A 54 2.24 -3.89 -5.21
CA GLN A 54 3.32 -4.89 -5.21
C GLN A 54 4.31 -4.75 -6.38
N VAL A 55 3.96 -4.04 -7.45
CA VAL A 55 4.89 -3.73 -8.54
C VAL A 55 5.98 -2.73 -8.15
N TYR A 56 5.80 -1.98 -7.05
CA TYR A 56 6.79 -1.01 -6.59
C TYR A 56 7.85 -1.70 -5.71
N PRO A 57 9.15 -1.57 -6.02
CA PRO A 57 10.21 -2.15 -5.19
C PRO A 57 10.24 -1.64 -3.74
N GLY A 58 9.66 -0.46 -3.50
CA GLY A 58 9.57 0.16 -2.18
C GLY A 58 8.37 -0.26 -1.34
N PHE A 59 7.52 -1.17 -1.83
CA PHE A 59 6.34 -1.66 -1.12
C PHE A 59 6.59 -3.06 -0.54
N SER A 60 6.24 -3.26 0.73
CA SER A 60 6.26 -4.56 1.41
C SER A 60 5.00 -4.78 2.23
#